data_AF-A0AAE9ICU6-F1
#
_entry.id   AF-A0AAE9ICU6-F1
#
_cell.length_a   1.000
_cell.length_b   1.000
_cell.length_c   1.000
_cell.angle_alpha   90.00
_cell.angle_beta   90.00
_cell.angle_gamma   90.00
#
_symmetry.space_group_name_H-M   'P 1'
#
loop_
_entity.id
_entity.type
_entity.pdbx_description
1 polymer ?
#
loop_
_entity_poly.entity_id
_entity_poly.type
_entity_poly.pdbx_seq_one_letter_code
_entity_poly.pdbx_strand_id
1 'polypeptide(L)'
;MNLPEHGSEDVSSILAVKLEYEPVKTINGIHQVEPDANIYWLIDVEFSGFTLSDEDILQLLKGYIVYGHVHDLQMWTSVGRRPAGECHFDKICICMDIFDNVEMQVRLDEAKVADFMNTLPARFQEKGTVHVLPREDAARARAKAEKLKAFTDQEGEREHAVMLRLEADQGQSYCGADIWDVMLSLGMEWGDMDIFHAHHHGQGGYDELFSVHTGTEPGFFG
;
A
#
# COMPACT_ATOMS: atom_id res chain seq x y z
N MET A 1 13.64 21.52 31.31
CA MET A 1 13.14 22.59 30.42
C MET A 1 11.88 22.02 29.77
N ASN A 2 10.76 22.72 29.77
CA ASN A 2 9.55 22.20 29.12
C ASN A 2 9.65 22.49 27.64
N LEU A 3 9.59 21.45 26.80
CA LEU A 3 9.52 21.61 25.36
C LEU A 3 8.13 22.12 24.97
N PRO A 4 8.02 22.93 23.90
CA PRO A 4 6.72 23.40 23.44
C PRO A 4 5.92 22.23 22.84
N GLU A 5 4.62 22.20 23.14
CA GLU A 5 3.67 21.21 22.57
C GLU A 5 3.13 21.64 21.20
N HIS A 6 3.26 22.94 20.88
CA HIS A 6 2.84 23.54 19.62
C HIS A 6 3.87 24.58 19.17
N GLY A 7 3.99 24.76 17.86
CA GLY A 7 4.81 25.84 17.29
C GLY A 7 4.28 27.21 17.68
N SER A 8 5.18 28.17 17.82
CA SER A 8 4.85 29.56 18.13
C SER A 8 4.07 30.25 17.00
N GLU A 9 4.19 29.75 15.76
CA GLU A 9 3.47 30.21 14.58
C GLU A 9 2.94 29.00 13.78
N ASP A 10 1.83 29.17 13.05
CA ASP A 10 1.37 28.15 12.10
C ASP A 10 1.78 28.53 10.68
N VAL A 11 2.84 27.87 10.19
CA VAL A 11 3.34 27.97 8.81
C VAL A 11 3.31 26.63 8.09
N SER A 12 2.50 25.69 8.59
CA SER A 12 2.36 24.33 8.06
C SER A 12 2.01 24.27 6.57
N SER A 13 1.34 25.32 6.05
CA SER A 13 1.04 25.49 4.63
C SER A 13 2.25 25.44 3.70
N ILE A 14 3.47 25.72 4.18
CA ILE A 14 4.71 25.63 3.40
C ILE A 14 4.99 24.18 2.99
N LEU A 15 4.71 23.21 3.87
CA LEU A 15 4.90 21.78 3.61
C LEU A 15 3.64 21.10 3.06
N ALA A 16 2.57 21.84 2.83
CA ALA A 16 1.32 21.29 2.32
C ALA A 16 1.47 20.83 0.86
N VAL A 17 1.77 19.54 0.69
CA VAL A 17 1.77 18.88 -0.61
C VAL A 17 0.34 18.47 -0.95
N LYS A 18 -0.24 19.09 -1.97
CA LYS A 18 -1.47 18.57 -2.58
C LYS A 18 -1.09 17.46 -3.55
N LEU A 19 -1.35 16.24 -3.16
CA LEU A 19 -1.34 15.12 -4.09
C LEU A 19 -2.69 15.11 -4.81
N GLU A 20 -2.64 15.17 -6.14
CA GLU A 20 -3.82 14.97 -6.96
C GLU A 20 -4.09 13.48 -7.03
N TYR A 21 -5.12 13.03 -6.32
CA TYR A 21 -5.65 11.68 -6.48
C TYR A 21 -6.85 11.73 -7.42
N GLU A 22 -6.91 10.77 -8.34
CA GLU A 22 -8.16 10.55 -9.06
C GLU A 22 -9.22 10.13 -8.04
N PRO A 23 -10.38 10.82 -8.00
CA PRO A 23 -11.42 10.50 -7.04
C PRO A 23 -11.88 9.06 -7.27
N VAL A 24 -11.75 8.22 -6.24
CA VAL A 24 -12.21 6.84 -6.29
C VAL A 24 -13.73 6.84 -6.40
N LYS A 25 -14.24 6.32 -7.52
CA LYS A 25 -15.67 6.20 -7.75
C LYS A 25 -16.31 5.37 -6.63
N THR A 26 -17.32 5.93 -5.99
CA THR A 26 -17.99 5.32 -4.84
C THR A 26 -19.48 5.19 -5.09
N ILE A 27 -20.04 4.00 -4.94
CA ILE A 27 -21.47 3.71 -5.08
C ILE A 27 -21.95 3.05 -3.79
N ASN A 28 -22.97 3.59 -3.14
CA ASN A 28 -23.53 3.06 -1.88
C ASN A 28 -22.47 2.81 -0.79
N GLY A 29 -21.44 3.67 -0.71
CA GLY A 29 -20.34 3.51 0.25
C GLY A 29 -19.30 2.44 -0.13
N ILE A 30 -19.41 1.84 -1.32
CA ILE A 30 -18.44 0.87 -1.86
C ILE A 30 -17.52 1.60 -2.83
N HIS A 31 -16.22 1.53 -2.58
CA HIS A 31 -15.19 2.10 -3.42
C HIS A 31 -14.86 1.17 -4.60
N GLN A 32 -14.82 1.73 -5.81
CA GLN A 32 -14.40 0.99 -7.00
C GLN A 32 -12.88 0.79 -6.96
N VAL A 33 -12.45 -0.44 -6.78
CA VAL A 33 -11.02 -0.80 -6.76
C VAL A 33 -10.82 -2.07 -7.55
N GLU A 34 -9.96 -1.99 -8.56
CA GLU A 34 -9.55 -3.14 -9.35
C GLU A 34 -8.21 -3.72 -8.84
N PRO A 35 -8.01 -5.03 -8.96
CA PRO A 35 -6.71 -5.64 -8.66
C PRO A 35 -5.63 -5.11 -9.61
N ASP A 36 -4.48 -4.74 -9.07
CA ASP A 36 -3.37 -4.24 -9.88
C ASP A 36 -2.68 -5.38 -10.65
N ALA A 37 -2.96 -5.44 -11.95
CA ALA A 37 -2.39 -6.43 -12.83
C ALA A 37 -0.88 -6.25 -13.08
N ASN A 38 -0.25 -5.14 -12.67
CA ASN A 38 1.18 -4.94 -12.90
C ASN A 38 2.05 -5.66 -11.86
N ILE A 39 1.54 -5.83 -10.64
CA ILE A 39 2.29 -6.37 -9.50
C ILE A 39 1.82 -7.75 -9.05
N TYR A 40 0.71 -8.25 -9.60
CA TYR A 40 0.17 -9.57 -9.32
C TYR A 40 -0.02 -10.40 -10.58
N TRP A 41 0.03 -11.73 -10.41
CA TRP A 41 -0.60 -12.65 -11.36
C TRP A 41 -2.03 -12.90 -10.92
N LEU A 42 -2.97 -12.42 -11.75
CA LEU A 42 -4.38 -12.40 -11.44
C LEU A 42 -5.07 -13.68 -11.91
N ILE A 43 -5.75 -14.35 -10.98
CA ILE A 43 -6.53 -15.55 -11.23
C ILE A 43 -8.00 -15.24 -10.99
N ASP A 44 -8.76 -15.17 -12.07
CA ASP A 44 -10.20 -15.01 -12.01
C ASP A 44 -10.88 -16.33 -11.61
N VAL A 45 -11.92 -16.23 -10.78
CA VAL A 45 -12.82 -17.34 -10.45
C VAL A 45 -14.25 -16.87 -10.69
N GLU A 46 -14.88 -17.45 -11.70
CA GLU A 46 -16.27 -17.16 -12.08
C GLU A 46 -17.22 -18.17 -11.43
N PHE A 47 -18.30 -17.69 -10.82
CA PHE A 47 -19.27 -18.53 -10.13
C PHE A 47 -20.43 -18.88 -11.04
N SER A 48 -20.74 -20.17 -11.18
CA SER A 48 -21.80 -20.64 -12.07
C SER A 48 -23.16 -20.58 -11.37
N GLY A 49 -23.81 -19.41 -11.44
CA GLY A 49 -25.20 -19.22 -11.01
C GLY A 49 -25.40 -19.03 -9.51
N PHE A 50 -24.36 -18.61 -8.79
CA PHE A 50 -24.43 -18.24 -7.38
C PHE A 50 -23.55 -17.03 -7.09
N THR A 51 -23.76 -16.42 -5.92
CA THR A 51 -22.92 -15.34 -5.40
C THR A 51 -22.38 -15.72 -4.03
N LEU A 52 -21.25 -15.14 -3.63
CA LEU A 52 -20.69 -15.29 -2.28
C LEU A 52 -20.62 -13.95 -1.56
N SER A 53 -20.75 -14.00 -0.23
CA SER A 53 -20.53 -12.84 0.64
C SER A 53 -19.03 -12.61 0.90
N ASP A 54 -18.69 -11.47 1.50
CA ASP A 54 -17.34 -11.21 2.02
C ASP A 54 -16.87 -12.34 2.97
N GLU A 55 -17.72 -12.79 3.90
CA GLU A 55 -17.37 -13.80 4.91
C GLU A 55 -17.05 -15.17 4.27
N ASP A 56 -17.89 -15.61 3.33
CA ASP A 56 -17.67 -16.86 2.61
C ASP A 56 -16.32 -16.88 1.89
N ILE A 57 -15.99 -15.79 1.20
CA ILE A 57 -14.73 -15.69 0.45
C ILE A 57 -13.53 -15.66 1.40
N LEU A 58 -13.60 -14.88 2.48
CA LEU A 58 -12.51 -14.79 3.47
C LEU A 58 -12.27 -16.14 4.17
N GLN A 59 -13.32 -16.93 4.40
CA GLN A 59 -13.18 -18.27 4.96
C GLN A 59 -12.51 -19.23 3.97
N LEU A 60 -12.93 -19.23 2.70
CA LEU A 60 -12.42 -20.13 1.66
C LEU A 60 -10.98 -19.80 1.23
N LEU A 61 -10.64 -18.51 1.20
CA LEU A 61 -9.39 -17.97 0.65
C LEU A 61 -8.58 -17.22 1.70
N LYS A 62 -8.65 -17.68 2.95
CA LYS A 62 -7.86 -17.12 4.05
C LYS A 62 -6.37 -17.04 3.67
N GLY A 63 -5.80 -15.86 3.85
CA GLY A 63 -4.38 -15.58 3.57
C GLY A 63 -4.10 -15.08 2.14
N TYR A 64 -5.11 -15.02 1.28
CA TYR A 64 -4.98 -14.44 -0.06
C TYR A 64 -5.56 -13.03 -0.12
N ILE A 65 -5.00 -12.20 -0.98
CA ILE A 65 -5.60 -10.93 -1.37
C ILE A 65 -6.62 -11.22 -2.46
N VAL A 66 -7.87 -10.82 -2.23
CA VAL A 66 -8.99 -11.12 -3.13
C VAL A 66 -9.78 -9.84 -3.40
N TYR A 67 -10.09 -9.62 -4.67
CA TYR A 67 -11.03 -8.63 -5.14
C TYR A 67 -12.28 -9.33 -5.66
N GLY A 68 -13.43 -8.69 -5.53
CA GLY A 68 -14.71 -9.25 -5.94
C GLY A 68 -15.45 -8.30 -6.86
N HIS A 69 -16.09 -8.86 -7.88
CA HIS A 69 -17.02 -8.15 -8.74
C HIS A 69 -18.41 -8.19 -8.10
N VAL A 70 -18.94 -7.04 -7.71
CA VAL A 70 -20.21 -6.91 -7.01
C VAL A 70 -21.35 -7.09 -8.01
N HIS A 71 -22.18 -8.12 -7.80
CA HIS A 71 -23.22 -8.52 -8.74
C HIS A 71 -24.19 -7.39 -9.09
N ASP A 72 -24.75 -6.71 -8.10
CA ASP A 72 -25.79 -5.69 -8.34
C ASP A 72 -25.22 -4.36 -8.87
N LEU A 73 -23.96 -4.07 -8.57
CA LEU A 73 -23.33 -2.78 -8.90
C LEU A 73 -22.44 -2.84 -10.14
N GLN A 74 -22.12 -4.03 -10.65
CA GLN A 74 -21.28 -4.25 -11.83
C GLN A 74 -19.93 -3.53 -11.72
N MET A 75 -19.26 -3.69 -10.57
CA MET A 75 -18.00 -3.04 -10.26
C MET A 75 -17.12 -3.92 -9.39
N TRP A 76 -15.80 -3.74 -9.49
CA TRP A 76 -14.83 -4.40 -8.62
C TRP A 76 -14.61 -3.62 -7.32
N THR A 77 -14.37 -4.36 -6.23
CA THR A 77 -13.95 -3.82 -4.93
C THR A 77 -13.08 -4.84 -4.20
N SER A 78 -12.38 -4.38 -3.15
CA SER A 78 -11.70 -5.28 -2.20
C SER A 78 -12.72 -6.14 -1.44
N VAL A 79 -12.38 -7.42 -1.22
CA VAL A 79 -13.16 -8.31 -0.35
C VAL A 79 -12.70 -8.11 1.10
N GLY A 80 -13.62 -7.81 2.01
CA GLY A 80 -13.37 -7.74 3.45
C GLY A 80 -12.52 -6.57 3.96
N ARG A 81 -12.03 -5.67 3.08
CA ARG A 81 -11.17 -4.53 3.44
C ARG A 81 -11.87 -3.20 3.16
N ARG A 82 -13.06 -3.06 3.71
CA ARG A 82 -13.98 -1.97 3.38
C ARG A 82 -14.74 -1.54 4.64
N PRO A 83 -14.98 -0.23 4.81
CA PRO A 83 -15.54 0.30 6.06
C PRO A 83 -17.02 -0.04 6.27
N ALA A 84 -17.82 -0.20 5.20
CA ALA A 84 -19.24 -0.52 5.29
C ALA A 84 -19.82 -1.08 3.98
N GLY A 85 -20.91 -1.88 4.09
CA GLY A 85 -21.95 -2.08 3.05
C GLY A 85 -22.06 -3.46 2.37
N GLU A 86 -22.38 -4.57 3.03
CA GLU A 86 -22.64 -5.91 2.43
C GLU A 86 -22.59 -6.08 0.88
N CYS A 87 -21.61 -6.85 0.40
CA CYS A 87 -21.46 -7.18 -1.02
C CYS A 87 -21.75 -8.67 -1.28
N HIS A 88 -22.38 -8.94 -2.42
CA HIS A 88 -22.49 -10.27 -3.00
C HIS A 88 -21.76 -10.29 -4.34
N PHE A 89 -20.84 -11.24 -4.48
CA PHE A 89 -19.93 -11.31 -5.62
C PHE A 89 -20.28 -12.47 -6.54
N ASP A 90 -20.38 -12.21 -7.84
CA ASP A 90 -20.60 -13.24 -8.88
C ASP A 90 -19.28 -13.72 -9.52
N LYS A 91 -18.21 -12.97 -9.31
CA LYS A 91 -16.84 -13.30 -9.72
C LYS A 91 -15.86 -12.75 -8.69
N ILE A 92 -14.74 -13.44 -8.51
CA ILE A 92 -13.61 -12.95 -7.74
C ILE A 92 -12.31 -13.00 -8.55
N CYS A 93 -11.32 -12.27 -8.07
CA CYS A 93 -9.96 -12.28 -8.59
C CYS A 93 -8.99 -12.46 -7.43
N ILE A 94 -8.23 -13.55 -7.47
CA ILE A 94 -7.19 -13.89 -6.49
C ILE A 94 -5.87 -13.30 -6.99
N CYS A 95 -5.19 -12.55 -6.13
CA CYS A 95 -3.90 -11.94 -6.43
C CYS A 95 -2.77 -12.86 -5.97
N MET A 96 -1.97 -13.38 -6.91
CA MET A 96 -0.76 -14.14 -6.61
C MET A 96 0.45 -13.22 -6.70
N ASP A 97 1.24 -13.17 -5.63
CA ASP A 97 2.49 -12.41 -5.62
C ASP A 97 3.46 -12.97 -6.67
N ILE A 98 3.92 -12.10 -7.57
CA ILE A 98 4.98 -12.42 -8.53
C ILE A 98 6.35 -11.91 -8.07
N PHE A 99 6.36 -10.99 -7.13
CA PHE A 99 7.53 -10.31 -6.60
C PHE A 99 7.38 -10.09 -5.09
N ASP A 100 8.46 -10.29 -4.34
CA ASP A 100 8.57 -10.00 -2.92
C ASP A 100 9.20 -8.62 -2.76
N ASN A 101 8.42 -7.64 -2.29
CA ASN A 101 8.87 -6.27 -2.10
C ASN A 101 9.69 -6.05 -0.82
N VAL A 102 9.78 -7.05 0.07
CA VAL A 102 10.61 -6.98 1.26
C VAL A 102 12.00 -7.52 0.94
N GLU A 103 12.05 -8.71 0.35
CA GLU A 103 13.30 -9.37 -0.03
C GLU A 103 13.82 -8.91 -1.41
N MET A 104 13.09 -8.03 -2.10
CA MET A 104 13.41 -7.47 -3.42
C MET A 104 13.75 -8.55 -4.47
N GLN A 105 12.96 -9.62 -4.51
CA GLN A 105 13.21 -10.76 -5.37
C GLN A 105 11.93 -11.34 -5.99
N VAL A 106 12.09 -12.05 -7.11
CA VAL A 106 10.98 -12.75 -7.77
C VAL A 106 10.45 -13.86 -6.87
N ARG A 107 9.13 -13.85 -6.62
CA ARG A 107 8.44 -14.84 -5.75
C ARG A 107 7.58 -15.84 -6.55
N LEU A 108 7.60 -15.75 -7.87
CA LEU A 108 6.77 -16.58 -8.74
C LEU A 108 7.28 -18.03 -8.85
N ASP A 109 6.46 -18.97 -8.36
CA ASP A 109 6.61 -20.42 -8.55
C ASP A 109 5.45 -20.93 -9.43
N GLU A 110 5.70 -21.04 -10.73
CA GLU A 110 4.66 -21.38 -11.73
C GLU A 110 4.02 -22.74 -11.49
N ALA A 111 4.80 -23.72 -10.99
CA ALA A 111 4.29 -25.05 -10.70
C ALA A 111 3.31 -25.02 -9.51
N LYS A 112 3.64 -24.28 -8.45
CA LYS A 112 2.73 -24.08 -7.32
C LYS A 112 1.47 -23.32 -7.71
N VAL A 113 1.59 -22.30 -8.56
CA VAL A 113 0.40 -21.56 -9.03
C VAL A 113 -0.49 -22.45 -9.89
N ALA A 114 0.09 -23.27 -10.77
CA ALA A 114 -0.67 -24.25 -11.56
C ALA A 114 -1.39 -25.29 -10.67
N ASP A 115 -0.69 -25.84 -9.68
CA ASP A 115 -1.28 -26.77 -8.71
C ASP A 115 -2.40 -26.11 -7.89
N PHE A 116 -2.19 -24.87 -7.45
CA PHE A 116 -3.21 -24.07 -6.80
C PHE A 116 -4.45 -23.89 -7.68
N MET A 117 -4.29 -23.49 -8.94
CA MET A 117 -5.43 -23.33 -9.87
C MET A 117 -6.18 -24.64 -10.10
N ASN A 118 -5.48 -25.78 -10.18
CA ASN A 118 -6.09 -27.09 -10.37
C ASN A 118 -6.86 -27.58 -9.13
N THR A 119 -6.39 -27.24 -7.93
CA THR A 119 -7.01 -27.67 -6.67
C THR A 119 -8.07 -26.69 -6.16
N LEU A 120 -8.05 -25.44 -6.65
CA LEU A 120 -8.95 -24.37 -6.23
C LEU A 120 -10.45 -24.70 -6.38
N PRO A 121 -10.94 -25.31 -7.48
CA PRO A 121 -12.36 -25.64 -7.62
C PRO A 121 -12.91 -26.53 -6.50
N ALA A 122 -12.08 -27.41 -5.93
CA ALA A 122 -12.50 -28.28 -4.83
C ALA A 122 -12.90 -27.51 -3.56
N ARG A 123 -12.34 -26.31 -3.36
CA ARG A 123 -12.71 -25.44 -2.23
C ARG A 123 -14.14 -24.91 -2.35
N PHE A 124 -14.68 -24.82 -3.57
CA PHE A 124 -16.01 -24.30 -3.85
C PHE A 124 -17.07 -25.40 -4.00
N GLN A 125 -16.70 -26.68 -3.87
CA GLN A 125 -17.57 -27.81 -4.19
C GLN A 125 -18.92 -27.79 -3.45
N GLU A 126 -18.95 -27.30 -2.21
CA GLU A 126 -20.18 -27.17 -1.40
C GLU A 126 -21.04 -25.96 -1.78
N LYS A 127 -20.46 -24.97 -2.48
CA LYS A 127 -21.13 -23.72 -2.89
C LYS A 127 -21.67 -23.82 -4.32
N GLY A 128 -20.90 -24.42 -5.23
CA GLY A 128 -21.28 -24.59 -6.62
C GLY A 128 -20.09 -24.80 -7.56
N THR A 129 -20.37 -24.84 -8.85
CA THR A 129 -19.33 -24.97 -9.88
C THR A 129 -18.66 -23.63 -10.14
N VAL A 130 -17.34 -23.64 -10.26
CA VAL A 130 -16.55 -22.45 -10.59
C VAL A 130 -15.67 -22.67 -11.80
N HIS A 131 -15.36 -21.59 -12.52
CA HIS A 131 -14.40 -21.58 -13.62
C HIS A 131 -13.18 -20.74 -13.22
N VAL A 132 -12.01 -21.38 -13.21
CA VAL A 132 -10.74 -20.76 -12.82
C VAL A 132 -9.98 -20.39 -14.08
N LEU A 133 -9.66 -19.10 -14.25
CA LEU A 133 -9.07 -18.55 -15.45
C LEU A 133 -7.95 -17.56 -15.07
N PRO A 134 -6.67 -17.86 -15.36
CA PRO A 134 -5.64 -16.85 -15.21
C PRO A 134 -5.84 -15.76 -16.28
N ARG A 135 -5.74 -14.48 -15.91
CA ARG A 135 -5.91 -13.36 -16.86
C ARG A 135 -4.80 -13.30 -17.92
N GLU A 136 -3.69 -13.95 -17.63
CA GLU A 136 -2.51 -14.05 -18.48
C GLU A 136 -1.84 -15.40 -18.28
N ASP A 137 -1.03 -15.81 -19.25
CA ASP A 137 -0.22 -17.02 -19.13
C ASP A 137 0.99 -16.85 -18.18
N ALA A 138 1.57 -17.98 -17.79
CA ALA A 138 2.73 -18.03 -16.89
C ALA A 138 3.95 -17.27 -17.43
N ALA A 139 4.15 -17.25 -18.76
CA ALA A 139 5.27 -16.56 -19.38
C ALA A 139 5.15 -15.04 -19.25
N ARG A 140 3.94 -14.49 -19.38
CA ARG A 140 3.66 -13.06 -19.12
C ARG A 140 3.81 -12.70 -17.65
N ALA A 141 3.30 -13.54 -16.75
CA ALA A 141 3.47 -13.34 -15.31
C ALA A 141 4.96 -13.32 -14.92
N ARG A 142 5.76 -14.25 -15.46
CA ARG A 142 7.22 -14.28 -15.29
C ARG A 142 7.87 -13.03 -15.84
N ALA A 143 7.53 -12.61 -17.06
CA ALA A 143 8.10 -11.42 -17.67
C ALA A 143 7.84 -10.16 -16.83
N LYS A 144 6.66 -10.03 -16.21
CA LYS A 144 6.38 -8.94 -15.26
C LYS A 144 7.22 -9.03 -14.00
N ALA A 145 7.36 -10.23 -13.43
CA ALA A 145 8.19 -10.45 -12.24
C ALA A 145 9.66 -10.04 -12.49
N GLU A 146 10.21 -10.46 -13.63
CA GLU A 146 11.58 -10.09 -14.04
C GLU A 146 11.70 -8.60 -14.34
N LYS A 147 10.66 -7.97 -14.92
CA LYS A 147 10.64 -6.53 -15.14
C LYS A 147 10.64 -5.76 -13.81
N LEU A 148 9.86 -6.20 -12.82
CA LEU A 148 9.86 -5.62 -11.48
C LEU A 148 11.22 -5.79 -10.82
N LYS A 149 11.84 -6.97 -10.92
CA LYS A 149 13.18 -7.19 -10.40
C LYS A 149 14.23 -6.32 -11.08
N ALA A 150 14.20 -6.21 -12.40
CA ALA A 150 15.12 -5.33 -13.13
C ALA A 150 14.92 -3.86 -12.74
N PHE A 151 13.68 -3.44 -12.52
CA PHE A 151 13.37 -2.11 -12.01
C PHE A 151 13.92 -1.90 -10.59
N THR A 152 13.71 -2.84 -9.66
CA THR A 152 14.24 -2.71 -8.28
C THR A 152 15.76 -2.81 -8.23
N ASP A 153 16.40 -3.61 -9.09
CA ASP A 153 17.86 -3.66 -9.19
C ASP A 153 18.41 -2.31 -9.70
N GLN A 154 17.73 -1.70 -10.68
CA GLN A 154 18.11 -0.38 -11.20
C GLN A 154 17.80 0.77 -10.24
N GLU A 155 16.66 0.74 -9.54
CA GLU A 155 16.26 1.78 -8.60
C GLU A 155 16.93 1.62 -7.24
N GLY A 156 17.29 0.41 -6.81
CA GLY A 156 18.15 0.20 -5.64
C GLY A 156 19.54 0.77 -5.85
N GLU A 157 20.03 0.81 -7.10
CA GLU A 157 21.23 1.59 -7.46
C GLU A 157 21.00 3.12 -7.45
N ARG A 158 19.73 3.57 -7.44
CA ARG A 158 19.28 4.96 -7.48
C ARG A 158 18.52 5.41 -6.22
N GLU A 159 18.51 4.62 -5.16
CA GLU A 159 18.07 5.04 -3.83
C GLU A 159 19.05 6.12 -3.34
N HIS A 160 18.85 7.31 -3.89
CA HIS A 160 19.50 8.51 -3.47
C HIS A 160 18.67 9.02 -2.32
N ALA A 161 19.00 8.59 -1.11
CA ALA A 161 18.59 9.32 0.08
C ALA A 161 19.09 10.77 -0.11
N VAL A 162 18.18 11.68 -0.45
CA VAL A 162 18.50 13.09 -0.60
C VAL A 162 18.64 13.66 0.80
N MET A 163 19.87 13.70 1.30
CA MET A 163 20.18 14.31 2.59
C MET A 163 20.55 15.77 2.37
N LEU A 164 19.69 16.66 2.85
CA LEU A 164 20.02 18.07 3.00
C LEU A 164 20.49 18.31 4.44
N ARG A 165 21.67 18.92 4.59
CA ARG A 165 22.22 19.25 5.90
C ARG A 165 22.18 20.75 6.11
N LEU A 166 21.50 21.17 7.17
CA LEU A 166 21.58 22.54 7.66
C LEU A 166 22.68 22.62 8.72
N GLU A 167 23.76 23.33 8.41
CA GLU A 167 24.86 23.57 9.35
C GLU A 167 24.76 24.99 9.91
N ALA A 168 25.13 25.17 11.17
CA ALA A 168 25.31 26.50 11.74
C ALA A 168 26.60 27.12 11.18
N ASP A 169 26.67 28.45 11.16
CA ASP A 169 27.90 29.15 10.85
C ASP A 169 29.05 28.68 11.73
N GLN A 170 30.29 28.79 11.23
CA GLN A 170 31.46 28.29 11.93
C GLN A 170 31.56 28.83 13.36
N GLY A 171 31.59 27.93 14.34
CA GLY A 171 31.69 28.25 15.76
C GLY A 171 30.36 28.65 16.42
N GLN A 172 29.24 28.57 15.70
CA GLN A 172 27.89 28.76 16.22
C GLN A 172 27.17 27.43 16.40
N SER A 173 26.06 27.46 17.15
CA SER A 173 25.16 26.32 17.34
C SER A 173 23.71 26.80 17.31
N TYR A 174 22.82 25.96 16.81
CA TYR A 174 21.38 26.19 16.97
C TYR A 174 20.93 25.89 18.40
N CYS A 175 19.95 26.67 18.88
CA CYS A 175 19.27 26.37 20.14
C CYS A 175 18.27 25.25 19.92
N GLY A 176 18.32 24.19 20.73
CA GLY A 176 17.42 23.04 20.58
C GLY A 176 15.93 23.40 20.73
N ALA A 177 15.60 24.32 21.65
CA ALA A 177 14.22 24.78 21.82
C ALA A 177 13.69 25.52 20.59
N ASP A 178 14.54 26.30 19.93
CA ASP A 178 14.17 27.03 18.71
C ASP A 178 13.98 26.04 17.54
N ILE A 179 14.82 25.01 17.43
CA ILE A 179 14.62 23.94 16.43
C ILE A 179 13.27 23.26 16.65
N TRP A 180 12.97 22.88 17.89
CA TRP A 180 11.72 22.22 18.23
C TRP A 180 10.51 23.07 17.84
N ASP A 181 10.55 24.36 18.19
CA ASP A 181 9.50 25.32 17.85
C ASP A 181 9.30 25.46 16.33
N VAL A 182 10.39 25.56 15.58
CA VAL A 182 10.36 25.66 14.10
C VAL A 182 9.76 24.40 13.47
N MET A 183 10.17 23.20 13.91
CA MET A 183 9.65 21.95 13.35
C MET A 183 8.14 21.82 13.57
N LEU A 184 7.66 22.13 14.78
CA LEU A 184 6.24 22.15 15.08
C LEU A 184 5.49 23.23 14.30
N SER A 185 6.09 24.41 14.11
CA SER A 185 5.49 25.52 13.34
C SER A 185 5.30 25.16 11.87
N LEU A 186 6.19 24.32 11.32
CA LEU A 186 6.07 23.74 9.98
C LEU A 186 5.03 22.61 9.89
N GLY A 187 4.39 22.25 11.01
CA GLY A 187 3.42 21.16 11.06
C GLY A 187 4.05 19.77 11.02
N MET A 188 5.33 19.64 11.34
CA MET A 188 5.97 18.33 11.49
C MET A 188 5.59 17.69 12.82
N GLU A 189 5.51 16.36 12.83
CA GLU A 189 5.16 15.60 14.03
C GLU A 189 6.42 14.95 14.61
N TRP A 190 6.62 15.09 15.92
CA TRP A 190 7.64 14.33 16.64
C TRP A 190 7.12 12.92 16.89
N GLY A 191 7.88 11.90 16.52
CA GLY A 191 7.35 10.54 16.46
C GLY A 191 8.41 9.44 16.54
N ASP A 192 8.28 8.47 15.64
CA ASP A 192 9.10 7.26 15.63
C ASP A 192 10.60 7.61 15.61
N MET A 193 11.42 6.79 16.28
CA MET A 193 12.86 7.03 16.43
C MET A 193 13.26 8.36 17.10
N ASP A 194 12.35 9.04 17.80
CA ASP A 194 12.57 10.31 18.51
C ASP A 194 13.04 11.45 17.59
N ILE A 195 12.53 11.48 16.35
CA ILE A 195 12.80 12.49 15.32
C ILE A 195 11.52 13.18 14.82
N PHE A 196 11.67 14.17 13.93
CA PHE A 196 10.53 14.87 13.35
C PHE A 196 10.21 14.34 11.96
N HIS A 197 8.94 14.17 11.66
CA HIS A 197 8.42 13.63 10.41
C HIS A 197 7.48 14.63 9.77
N ALA A 198 7.68 14.91 8.48
CA ALA A 198 6.71 15.63 7.68
C ALA A 198 5.76 14.60 7.06
N HIS A 199 4.45 14.77 7.27
CA HIS A 199 3.44 13.85 6.78
C HIS A 199 2.56 14.47 5.70
N HIS A 200 2.07 13.62 4.82
CA HIS A 200 0.97 13.95 3.94
C HIS A 200 -0.36 13.79 4.70
N HIS A 201 -1.07 14.90 4.92
CA HIS A 201 -2.42 14.88 5.50
C HIS A 201 -3.48 15.07 4.40
N GLY A 202 -3.73 14.02 3.62
CA GLY A 202 -4.70 14.07 2.51
C GLY A 202 -5.39 12.74 2.24
N GLN A 203 -6.22 12.74 1.19
CA GLN A 203 -7.01 11.58 0.77
C GLN A 203 -6.09 10.51 0.17
N GLY A 204 -5.65 9.52 0.94
CA GLY A 204 -4.77 8.46 0.41
C GLY A 204 -4.07 7.65 1.47
N GLY A 205 -3.97 8.19 2.69
CA GLY A 205 -3.28 7.54 3.79
C GLY A 205 -2.41 8.52 4.55
N TYR A 206 -1.70 8.00 5.54
CA TYR A 206 -0.71 8.71 6.33
C TYR A 206 0.66 8.33 5.80
N ASP A 207 1.15 9.08 4.81
CA ASP A 207 2.45 8.83 4.19
C ASP A 207 3.48 9.82 4.76
N GLU A 208 4.63 9.31 5.22
CA GLU A 208 5.78 10.13 5.54
C GLU A 208 6.42 10.67 4.25
N LEU A 209 6.62 11.98 4.19
CA LEU A 209 7.29 12.65 3.08
C LEU A 209 8.80 12.65 3.27
N PHE A 210 9.26 13.06 4.46
CA PHE A 210 10.66 13.05 4.86
C PHE A 210 10.79 13.19 6.38
N SER A 211 11.97 12.81 6.88
CA SER A 211 12.34 12.91 8.30
C SER A 211 13.46 13.93 8.52
N VAL A 212 13.47 14.58 9.68
CA VAL A 212 14.53 15.49 10.14
C VAL A 212 15.09 14.94 11.43
N HIS A 213 16.40 14.70 11.44
CA HIS A 213 17.16 14.21 12.58
C HIS A 213 18.30 15.18 12.91
N THR A 214 18.81 15.14 14.14
CA THR A 214 19.97 15.98 14.51
C THR A 214 21.27 15.41 13.95
N GLY A 215 22.23 16.29 13.66
CA GLY A 215 23.59 15.90 13.29
C GLY A 215 24.47 15.51 14.49
N THR A 216 24.00 15.68 15.73
CA THR A 216 24.70 15.24 16.95
C THR A 216 24.45 13.77 17.23
N GLU A 217 25.49 13.00 17.53
CA GLU A 217 25.32 11.62 17.98
C GLU A 217 24.39 11.55 19.21
N PRO A 218 23.45 10.60 19.27
CA PRO A 218 23.23 9.47 18.36
C PRO A 218 22.24 9.72 17.20
N GLY A 219 21.77 10.96 17.00
CA GLY A 219 20.92 11.35 15.87
C GLY A 219 19.47 11.71 16.22
N PHE A 220 19.03 11.52 17.45
CA PHE A 220 17.67 11.88 17.90
C PHE A 220 17.63 13.19 18.71
N PHE A 221 16.44 13.78 18.81
CA PHE A 221 16.19 14.93 19.68
C PHE A 221 15.85 14.45 21.10
N GLY A 222 16.41 15.09 22.12
CA GLY A 222 16.19 14.75 23.54
C GLY A 222 16.21 15.97 24.45
#